data_AF-F9WT57-F1
#
_entry.id   AF-F9WT57-F1
#
_cell.length_a   1.000
_cell.length_b   1.000
_cell.length_c   1.000
_cell.angle_alpha   90.00
_cell.angle_beta   90.00
_cell.angle_gamma   90.00
#
_symmetry.space_group_name_H-M   'P 1'
#
loop_
_entity.id
_entity.type
_entity.pdbx_description
1 polymer ?
#
loop_
_entity_poly.entity_id
_entity_poly.type
_entity_poly.pdbx_seq_one_letter_code
_entity_poly.pdbx_strand_id
1 'polypeptide(L)'
;MLRQKGTLLASFWGVFMDVAIGLRSPRRIEFKLFTRKCPEATENFTKLCTGENVLPRVPSTSGLGDPSFADQFLPQLTYKNSIFHRVVKGYLIQGGDITSGRGTGQLSIYGETCAAPDEVAASVFDRRGLVWTANSAPYLNGSQFFILTTNGHPI
;
A
#
# COMPACT_ATOMS: atom_id res chain seq x y z
N MET A 1 -13.95 11.03 -2.65
CA MET A 1 -12.57 10.54 -2.86
C MET A 1 -11.81 10.66 -1.55
N LEU A 2 -11.38 9.55 -0.96
CA LEU A 2 -10.44 9.53 0.16
C LEU A 2 -9.03 9.74 -0.40
N ARG A 3 -8.26 10.72 0.09
CA ARG A 3 -6.88 10.99 -0.35
C ARG A 3 -5.93 10.82 0.82
N GLN A 4 -4.84 10.09 0.62
CA GLN A 4 -3.78 9.97 1.62
C GLN A 4 -2.77 11.11 1.44
N LYS A 5 -2.62 11.98 2.45
CA LYS A 5 -1.66 13.09 2.45
C LYS A 5 -0.95 13.14 3.81
N GLY A 6 0.34 12.79 3.84
CA GLY A 6 1.17 12.94 5.04
C GLY A 6 2.56 12.31 4.90
N THR A 7 3.52 12.86 5.64
CA THR A 7 4.89 12.34 5.79
C THR A 7 4.89 11.17 6.78
N LEU A 8 5.60 10.10 6.44
CA LEU A 8 5.42 8.76 7.02
C LEU A 8 6.71 8.40 7.78
N LEU A 9 6.61 8.23 9.10
CA LEU A 9 7.72 7.83 9.96
C LEU A 9 7.35 6.51 10.66
N ALA A 10 8.32 5.60 10.79
CA ALA A 10 8.14 4.39 11.59
C ALA A 10 7.80 4.80 13.04
N SER A 11 6.65 4.35 13.53
CA SER A 11 6.35 4.41 14.97
C SER A 11 6.99 3.21 15.65
N PHE A 12 7.23 3.29 16.96
CA PHE A 12 7.92 2.26 17.75
C PHE A 12 7.33 0.83 17.65
N TRP A 13 6.12 0.67 17.07
CA TRP A 13 5.40 -0.61 16.96
C TRP A 13 4.66 -0.83 15.62
N GLY A 14 4.81 0.03 14.61
CA GLY A 14 4.07 -0.10 13.35
C GLY A 14 4.19 1.08 12.38
N VAL A 15 3.36 1.07 11.32
CA VAL A 15 3.25 2.13 10.31
C VAL A 15 1.91 2.86 10.44
N PHE A 16 1.80 4.05 9.85
CA PHE A 16 0.55 4.82 9.86
C PHE A 16 0.22 5.40 8.49
N MET A 17 -1.03 5.82 8.32
CA MET A 17 -1.49 6.58 7.16
C MET A 17 -2.33 7.76 7.63
N ASP A 18 -2.05 8.95 7.09
CA ASP A 18 -2.88 10.13 7.28
C ASP A 18 -3.89 10.22 6.13
N VAL A 19 -5.16 10.00 6.45
CA VAL A 19 -6.26 9.84 5.49
C VAL A 19 -7.18 11.06 5.55
N ALA A 20 -7.33 11.74 4.41
CA ALA A 20 -8.29 12.84 4.23
C ALA A 20 -9.51 12.38 3.43
N ILE A 21 -10.67 12.94 3.74
CA ILE A 21 -11.92 12.76 2.97
C ILE A 21 -12.27 14.09 2.32
N GLY A 22 -12.15 14.19 1.00
CA GLY A 22 -12.36 15.45 0.29
C GLY A 22 -11.39 16.53 0.77
N LEU A 23 -11.93 17.65 1.25
CA LEU A 23 -11.17 18.80 1.77
C LEU A 23 -10.99 18.79 3.29
N ARG A 24 -11.41 17.73 3.98
CA ARG A 24 -11.29 17.64 5.44
C ARG A 24 -9.84 17.42 5.87
N SER A 25 -9.49 17.90 7.05
CA SER A 25 -8.18 17.65 7.68
C SER A 25 -7.91 16.14 7.75
N PRO A 26 -6.67 15.69 7.43
CA PRO A 26 -6.30 14.29 7.53
C PRO A 26 -6.48 13.74 8.94
N ARG A 27 -6.89 12.47 9.04
CA ARG A 27 -6.92 11.70 10.29
C ARG A 27 -6.00 10.50 10.18
N ARG A 28 -5.32 10.19 11.27
CA ARG A 28 -4.35 9.09 11.35
C ARG A 28 -5.04 7.75 11.54
N ILE A 29 -4.58 6.75 10.79
CA ILE A 29 -4.83 5.32 10.99
C ILE A 29 -3.48 4.67 11.26
N GLU A 30 -3.38 3.89 12.34
CA GLU A 30 -2.16 3.17 12.70
C GLU A 30 -2.34 1.67 12.47
N PHE A 31 -1.30 1.03 11.94
CA PHE A 31 -1.29 -0.38 11.57
C PHE A 31 -0.23 -1.10 12.39
N LYS A 32 -0.67 -2.14 13.12
CA LYS A 32 0.21 -3.14 13.70
C LYS A 32 0.36 -4.28 12.73
N LEU A 33 1.60 -4.61 12.37
CA LEU A 33 1.89 -5.63 11.37
C LEU A 33 2.40 -6.92 12.02
N PHE A 34 2.03 -8.07 11.46
CA PHE A 34 2.46 -9.39 11.95
C PHE A 34 3.72 -9.87 11.21
N THR A 35 4.83 -9.15 11.38
CA THR A 35 6.11 -9.38 10.68
C THR A 35 6.61 -10.82 10.72
N ARG A 36 6.37 -11.55 11.81
CA ARG A 36 6.80 -12.96 11.96
C ARG A 36 5.90 -13.95 11.22
N LYS A 37 4.63 -13.63 11.02
CA LYS A 37 3.68 -14.52 10.34
C LYS A 37 3.70 -14.32 8.83
N CYS A 38 3.86 -13.07 8.40
CA CYS A 38 3.78 -12.68 6.99
C CYS A 38 4.92 -11.70 6.65
N PRO A 39 6.18 -12.15 6.70
CA PRO A 39 7.35 -11.28 6.49
C PRO A 39 7.33 -10.55 5.15
N GLU A 40 7.00 -11.21 4.04
CA GLU A 40 7.06 -10.63 2.69
C GLU A 40 5.97 -9.57 2.51
N ALA A 41 4.72 -9.90 2.87
CA ALA A 41 3.62 -8.95 2.81
C ALA A 41 3.85 -7.75 3.74
N THR A 42 4.39 -8.00 4.93
CA THR A 42 4.67 -6.95 5.92
C THR A 42 5.81 -6.03 5.47
N GLU A 43 6.88 -6.59 4.91
CA GLU A 43 8.00 -5.81 4.38
C GLU A 43 7.53 -4.93 3.22
N ASN A 44 6.83 -5.49 2.23
CA ASN A 44 6.27 -4.74 1.12
C ASN A 44 5.37 -3.59 1.61
N PHE A 45 4.42 -3.88 2.51
CA PHE A 45 3.54 -2.85 3.06
C PHE A 45 4.30 -1.78 3.83
N THR A 46 5.30 -2.16 4.61
CA THR A 46 6.13 -1.22 5.40
C THR A 46 6.90 -0.29 4.48
N LYS A 47 7.60 -0.83 3.47
CA LYS A 47 8.42 -0.02 2.55
C LYS A 47 7.58 0.91 1.69
N LEU A 48 6.38 0.47 1.27
CA LEU A 48 5.43 1.35 0.58
C LEU A 48 4.87 2.44 1.51
N CYS A 49 4.76 2.16 2.82
CA CYS A 49 4.44 3.19 3.82
C CYS A 49 5.62 4.15 4.05
N THR A 50 6.87 3.68 4.19
CA THR A 50 8.00 4.58 4.45
C THR A 50 8.38 5.40 3.22
N GLY A 51 8.17 4.85 2.02
CA GLY A 51 8.63 5.46 0.77
C GLY A 51 10.15 5.45 0.65
N GLU A 52 10.85 4.54 1.35
CA GLU A 52 12.31 4.43 1.29
C GLU A 52 12.82 4.00 -0.10
N ASN A 53 11.96 3.36 -0.90
CA ASN A 53 12.25 2.96 -2.28
C ASN A 53 11.76 3.98 -3.32
N VAL A 54 11.44 5.21 -2.92
CA VAL A 54 11.11 6.29 -3.87
C VAL A 54 12.40 6.74 -4.56
N LEU A 55 12.37 6.78 -5.89
CA LEU A 55 13.52 7.17 -6.69
C LEU A 55 13.74 8.69 -6.58
N PRO A 56 15.01 9.16 -6.56
CA PRO A 56 15.31 10.57 -6.42
C PRO A 56 14.79 11.35 -7.63
N ARG A 57 14.34 12.59 -7.39
CA ARG A 57 14.02 13.51 -8.48
C ARG A 57 15.31 14.10 -9.02
N VAL A 58 15.47 14.05 -10.34
CA VAL A 58 16.63 14.64 -11.02
C VAL A 58 16.29 16.10 -11.38
N PRO A 59 17.12 17.09 -10.99
CA PRO A 59 16.92 18.47 -11.39
C PRO A 59 16.95 18.62 -12.91
N SER A 60 16.14 19.53 -13.44
CA SER A 60 16.10 19.83 -14.87
C SER A 60 17.44 20.31 -15.45
N THR A 61 18.35 20.80 -14.60
CA THR A 61 19.71 21.21 -14.97
C THR A 61 20.66 20.04 -15.26
N SER A 62 20.39 18.84 -14.71
CA SER A 62 21.17 17.62 -14.99
C SER A 62 20.69 16.93 -16.27
N GLY A 63 19.41 17.11 -16.63
CA GLY A 63 18.84 16.84 -17.96
C GLY A 63 18.90 15.38 -18.45
N LEU A 64 18.67 15.20 -19.77
CA LEU A 64 18.68 13.90 -20.47
C LEU A 64 20.02 13.12 -20.41
N GLY A 65 21.08 13.72 -19.86
CA GLY A 65 22.39 13.07 -19.71
C GLY A 65 22.50 12.21 -18.46
N ASP A 66 21.60 12.39 -17.48
CA ASP A 66 21.53 11.55 -16.29
C ASP A 66 20.62 10.33 -16.57
N PRO A 67 21.11 9.09 -16.47
CA PRO A 67 20.30 7.90 -16.71
C PRO A 67 19.08 7.82 -15.77
N SER A 68 19.15 8.45 -14.59
CA SER A 68 18.07 8.50 -13.60
C SER A 68 16.96 9.51 -13.97
N PHE A 69 17.14 10.30 -15.03
CA PHE A 69 16.12 11.25 -15.49
C PHE A 69 14.86 10.55 -16.00
N ALA A 70 14.98 9.36 -16.61
CA ALA A 70 13.82 8.57 -17.03
C ALA A 70 13.09 7.97 -15.82
N ASP A 71 13.84 7.55 -14.80
CA ASP A 71 13.35 6.87 -13.61
C ASP A 71 12.38 7.73 -12.77
N GLN A 72 12.51 9.06 -12.84
CA GLN A 72 11.59 9.98 -12.15
C GLN A 72 10.14 9.93 -12.70
N PHE A 73 9.94 9.35 -13.89
CA PHE A 73 8.63 9.15 -14.51
C PHE A 73 8.04 7.76 -14.24
N LEU A 74 8.82 6.84 -13.65
CA LEU A 74 8.33 5.54 -13.24
C LEU A 74 7.35 5.69 -12.06
N PRO A 75 6.41 4.75 -11.89
CA PRO A 75 5.59 4.68 -10.69
C PRO A 75 6.46 4.63 -9.43
N GLN A 76 6.26 5.59 -8.54
CA GLN A 76 7.03 5.67 -7.30
C GLN A 76 6.48 4.68 -6.27
N LEU A 77 7.36 3.92 -5.62
CA LEU A 77 7.01 2.88 -4.65
C LEU A 77 6.60 3.48 -3.30
N THR A 78 5.45 4.15 -3.25
CA THR A 78 4.91 4.76 -2.03
C THR A 78 3.38 4.85 -2.04
N TYR A 79 2.76 4.68 -0.87
CA TYR A 79 1.34 4.96 -0.68
C TYR A 79 1.00 6.46 -0.61
N LYS A 80 2.00 7.34 -0.51
CA LYS A 80 1.75 8.79 -0.47
C LYS A 80 1.04 9.23 -1.74
N ASN A 81 -0.05 10.00 -1.58
CA ASN A 81 -0.97 10.42 -2.65
C ASN A 81 -1.81 9.31 -3.29
N SER A 82 -1.72 8.06 -2.81
CA SER A 82 -2.66 7.01 -3.19
C SER A 82 -4.06 7.26 -2.58
N ILE A 83 -5.05 6.51 -3.07
CA ILE A 83 -6.45 6.64 -2.64
C ILE A 83 -7.05 5.29 -2.27
N PHE A 84 -8.15 5.34 -1.52
CA PHE A 84 -9.06 4.19 -1.39
C PHE A 84 -10.07 4.24 -2.54
N HIS A 85 -9.83 3.43 -3.57
CA HIS A 85 -10.65 3.39 -4.79
C HIS A 85 -11.92 2.56 -4.64
N ARG A 86 -11.99 1.66 -3.65
CA ARG A 86 -13.15 0.80 -3.43
C ARG A 86 -13.56 0.79 -1.96
N VAL A 87 -14.79 1.21 -1.67
CA VAL A 87 -15.36 1.23 -0.32
C VAL A 87 -16.72 0.53 -0.35
N VAL A 88 -16.83 -0.58 0.36
CA VAL A 88 -18.07 -1.36 0.45
C VAL A 88 -18.56 -1.32 1.90
N LYS A 89 -19.67 -0.62 2.13
CA LYS A 89 -20.23 -0.40 3.47
C LYS A 89 -20.51 -1.75 4.16
N GLY A 90 -19.96 -1.92 5.36
CA GLY A 90 -20.15 -3.13 6.15
C GLY A 90 -19.37 -4.34 5.64
N TYR A 91 -18.41 -4.14 4.73
CA TYR A 91 -17.56 -5.21 4.23
C TYR A 91 -16.09 -4.83 4.30
N LEU A 92 -15.58 -4.00 3.37
CA LEU A 92 -14.17 -3.64 3.31
C LEU A 92 -13.93 -2.24 2.75
N ILE A 93 -12.72 -1.74 3.02
CA ILE A 93 -12.14 -0.54 2.41
C ILE A 93 -10.86 -0.98 1.71
N GLN A 94 -10.76 -0.78 0.40
CA GLN A 94 -9.62 -1.17 -0.42
C GLN A 94 -8.97 0.05 -1.08
N GLY A 95 -7.65 0.06 -1.08
CA GLY A 95 -6.79 1.12 -1.61
C GLY A 95 -5.44 0.57 -2.02
N GLY A 96 -4.46 1.47 -2.16
CA GLY A 96 -3.07 1.08 -2.42
C GLY A 96 -2.73 0.80 -3.88
N ASP A 97 -3.58 1.17 -4.84
CA ASP A 97 -3.17 1.21 -6.25
C ASP A 97 -2.26 2.42 -6.47
N ILE A 98 -0.95 2.18 -6.45
CA ILE A 98 0.09 3.22 -6.57
C ILE A 98 0.41 3.60 -8.01
N THR A 99 -0.13 2.90 -9.01
CA THR A 99 0.19 3.14 -10.43
C THR A 99 -0.90 3.94 -11.12
N SER A 100 -2.17 3.53 -10.99
CA SER A 100 -3.30 4.15 -11.69
C SER A 100 -4.27 4.87 -10.76
N GLY A 101 -4.32 4.45 -9.49
CA GLY A 101 -5.31 4.90 -8.52
C GLY A 101 -6.76 4.49 -8.84
N ARG A 102 -6.98 3.59 -9.80
CA ARG A 102 -8.32 3.13 -10.23
C ARG A 102 -8.68 1.74 -9.71
N GLY A 103 -7.73 1.06 -9.08
CA GLY A 103 -7.89 -0.31 -8.57
C GLY A 103 -7.50 -1.39 -9.56
N THR A 104 -6.91 -1.04 -10.69
CA THR A 104 -6.46 -2.00 -11.72
C THR A 104 -4.97 -2.29 -11.63
N GLY A 105 -4.20 -1.41 -10.97
CA GLY A 105 -2.75 -1.51 -10.89
C GLY A 105 -2.27 -2.33 -9.70
N GLN A 106 -1.25 -3.16 -9.91
CA GLN A 106 -0.46 -3.79 -8.86
C GLN A 106 1.01 -3.52 -9.14
N LEU A 107 1.76 -3.26 -8.08
CA LEU A 107 3.21 -3.14 -8.09
C LEU A 107 3.70 -3.44 -6.67
N SER A 108 4.86 -4.06 -6.53
CA SER A 108 5.48 -4.37 -5.24
C SER A 108 6.91 -3.84 -5.19
N ILE A 109 7.52 -3.88 -4.01
CA ILE A 109 8.96 -3.60 -3.87
C ILE A 109 9.86 -4.66 -4.53
N TYR A 110 9.30 -5.81 -4.91
CA TYR A 110 10.02 -6.93 -5.53
C TYR A 110 9.85 -6.96 -7.05
N GLY A 111 9.14 -6.00 -7.65
CA GLY A 111 8.75 -6.00 -9.06
C GLY A 111 7.22 -5.89 -9.23
N GLU A 112 6.67 -6.45 -10.30
CA GLU A 112 5.21 -6.37 -10.58
C GLU A 112 4.35 -6.94 -9.46
N THR A 113 4.66 -8.15 -9.00
CA THR A 113 3.98 -8.81 -7.88
C THR A 113 4.96 -9.73 -7.14
N CYS A 114 4.62 -10.12 -5.91
CA CYS A 114 5.32 -11.15 -5.18
C CYS A 114 4.42 -12.37 -4.90
N ALA A 115 5.05 -13.54 -4.92
CA ALA A 115 4.42 -14.79 -4.53
C ALA A 115 4.69 -15.06 -3.04
N ALA A 116 3.63 -15.21 -2.26
CA ALA A 116 3.69 -15.58 -0.85
C ALA A 116 2.65 -16.67 -0.53
N PRO A 117 2.74 -17.85 -1.20
CA PRO A 117 1.70 -18.87 -1.13
C PRO A 117 1.45 -19.37 0.30
N ASP A 118 2.50 -19.53 1.09
CA ASP A 118 2.39 -19.98 2.49
C ASP A 118 1.71 -18.93 3.38
N GLU A 119 2.00 -17.64 3.17
CA GLU A 119 1.36 -16.56 3.91
C GLU A 119 -0.13 -16.45 3.56
N VAL A 120 -0.47 -16.63 2.27
CA VAL A 120 -1.86 -16.65 1.80
C VAL A 120 -2.60 -17.85 2.37
N ALA A 121 -2.01 -19.04 2.35
CA ALA A 121 -2.62 -20.26 2.87
C ALA A 121 -2.84 -20.20 4.40
N ALA A 122 -1.96 -19.53 5.14
CA ALA A 122 -2.07 -19.34 6.58
C ALA A 122 -2.97 -18.16 7.00
N SER A 123 -3.49 -17.37 6.05
CA SER A 123 -4.27 -16.17 6.36
C SER A 123 -5.67 -16.53 6.91
N VAL A 124 -6.05 -15.88 8.01
CA VAL A 124 -7.34 -16.06 8.67
C VAL A 124 -7.94 -14.70 8.97
N PHE A 125 -9.22 -14.52 8.61
CA PHE A 125 -9.92 -13.26 8.75
C PHE A 125 -11.07 -13.38 9.75
N ASP A 126 -10.73 -13.32 11.04
CA ASP A 126 -11.63 -13.62 12.16
C ASP A 126 -12.20 -12.36 12.86
N ARG A 127 -11.75 -11.16 12.48
CA ARG A 127 -12.12 -9.92 13.18
C ARG A 127 -12.05 -8.70 12.28
N ARG A 128 -12.87 -7.69 12.62
CA ARG A 128 -12.80 -6.35 12.02
C ARG A 128 -11.43 -5.69 12.29
N GLY A 129 -11.01 -4.84 11.35
CA GLY A 129 -9.76 -4.07 11.45
C GLY A 129 -8.51 -4.82 10.98
N LEU A 130 -8.64 -6.05 10.49
CA LEU A 130 -7.54 -6.74 9.82
C LEU A 130 -7.19 -6.05 8.50
N VAL A 131 -5.89 -5.97 8.21
CA VAL A 131 -5.33 -5.46 6.95
C VAL A 131 -4.65 -6.61 6.21
N TRP A 132 -4.88 -6.69 4.89
CA TRP A 132 -4.25 -7.72 4.06
C TRP A 132 -4.09 -7.27 2.62
N THR A 133 -3.25 -7.99 1.86
CA THR A 133 -3.05 -7.77 0.43
C THR A 133 -4.35 -8.02 -0.33
N ALA A 134 -4.69 -7.14 -1.26
CA ALA A 134 -5.77 -7.39 -2.21
C ALA A 134 -5.12 -8.02 -3.44
N ASN A 135 -5.30 -9.32 -3.64
CA ASN A 135 -4.76 -10.06 -4.78
C ASN A 135 -5.89 -10.66 -5.61
N SER A 136 -5.61 -10.95 -6.89
CA SER A 136 -6.52 -11.72 -7.75
C SER A 136 -6.16 -13.21 -7.78
N ALA A 137 -4.97 -13.55 -7.27
CA ALA A 137 -4.47 -14.91 -7.12
C ALA A 137 -3.34 -14.92 -6.07
N PRO A 138 -3.03 -16.08 -5.44
CA PRO A 138 -2.00 -16.19 -4.39
C PRO A 138 -0.59 -15.72 -4.79
N TYR A 139 -0.29 -15.72 -6.09
CA TYR A 139 0.99 -15.29 -6.67
C TYR A 139 1.00 -13.85 -7.19
N LEU A 140 -0.10 -13.10 -7.01
CA LEU A 140 -0.27 -11.75 -7.52
C LEU A 140 -0.42 -10.72 -6.37
N ASN A 141 0.41 -10.84 -5.33
CA ASN A 141 0.41 -9.85 -4.25
C ASN A 141 1.18 -8.61 -4.71
N GLY A 142 0.54 -7.45 -4.67
CA GLY A 142 1.18 -6.18 -4.97
C GLY A 142 0.96 -5.17 -3.85
N SER A 143 0.71 -3.93 -4.23
CA SER A 143 0.54 -2.79 -3.34
C SER A 143 -0.90 -2.60 -2.91
N GLN A 144 -1.88 -3.14 -3.63
CA GLN A 144 -3.25 -2.99 -3.16
C GLN A 144 -3.47 -3.78 -1.87
N PHE A 145 -4.22 -3.17 -0.96
CA PHE A 145 -4.59 -3.77 0.31
C PHE A 145 -6.05 -3.45 0.63
N PHE A 146 -6.63 -4.23 1.55
CA PHE A 146 -7.93 -3.93 2.12
C PHE A 146 -7.88 -3.93 3.64
N ILE A 147 -8.78 -3.15 4.24
CA ILE A 147 -9.09 -3.13 5.67
C ILE A 147 -10.48 -3.72 5.83
N LEU A 148 -10.58 -4.82 6.58
CA LEU A 148 -11.85 -5.48 6.85
C LEU A 148 -12.67 -4.65 7.84
N THR A 149 -13.94 -4.37 7.51
CA THR A 149 -14.88 -3.64 8.37
C THR A 149 -16.03 -4.51 8.87
N THR A 150 -16.15 -5.73 8.34
CA THR A 150 -17.06 -6.76 8.84
C THR A 150 -16.39 -7.65 9.89
N ASN A 151 -17.21 -8.42 10.60
CA ASN A 151 -16.76 -9.51 11.48
C ASN A 151 -16.71 -10.87 10.74
N GLY A 152 -17.16 -10.91 9.48
CA GLY A 152 -17.18 -12.13 8.66
C GLY A 152 -15.93 -12.33 7.81
N HIS A 153 -15.72 -13.55 7.33
CA HIS A 153 -14.64 -13.87 6.40
C HIS A 153 -14.83 -13.10 5.07
N PRO A 154 -13.80 -12.46 4.51
CA PRO A 154 -13.86 -11.95 3.16
C PRO A 154 -14.03 -13.15 2.20
N ILE A 155 -15.05 -13.06 1.36
CA ILE A 155 -15.30 -13.92 0.20
C ILE A 155 -14.36 -13.48 -0.91
#